data_AF-A0A3B9IMM1-F1
#
_entry.id   AF-A0A3B9IMM1-F1
#
_cell.length_a   1.000
_cell.length_b   1.000
_cell.length_c   1.000
_cell.angle_alpha   90.00
_cell.angle_beta   90.00
_cell.angle_gamma   90.00
#
_symmetry.space_group_name_H-M   'P 1'
#
loop_
_entity.id
_entity.type
_entity.pdbx_description
1 polymer ?
#
loop_
_entity_poly.entity_id
_entity_poly.type
_entity_poly.pdbx_seq_one_letter_code
_entity_poly.pdbx_strand_id
1 'polypeptide(L)' 'PFCTIEPNSGRVMVPDPRLDKLAAIAGSKQIIPTQLDFVDIAGLVRGASRGEGLGNQFLAHIREVDAI' A
#
# COMPACT_ATOMS: atom_id res chain seq x y z
N PRO A 1 -5.06 6.25 23.85
CA PRO A 1 -5.21 5.41 22.64
C PRO A 1 -4.00 5.63 21.73
N PHE A 2 -2.97 4.80 21.92
CA PHE A 2 -1.71 4.89 21.21
C PHE A 2 -1.93 4.48 19.75
N CYS A 3 -1.62 5.39 18.83
CA CYS A 3 -1.56 5.09 17.40
C CYS A 3 -0.54 3.98 17.14
N THR A 4 -0.82 3.14 16.16
CA THR A 4 0.12 2.17 15.60
C THR A 4 1.44 2.89 15.28
N ILE A 5 2.56 2.42 15.84
CA ILE A 5 3.88 3.05 15.69
C ILE A 5 4.60 2.50 14.45
N GLU A 6 4.30 1.25 14.07
CA GLU A 6 4.88 0.60 12.90
C GLU A 6 3.92 0.68 11.70
N PRO A 7 4.43 0.99 10.50
CA PRO A 7 3.62 0.96 9.28
C PRO A 7 3.18 -0.47 8.97
N ASN A 8 1.91 -0.66 8.65
CA ASN A 8 1.42 -1.97 8.20
C ASN A 8 1.58 -2.07 6.69
N SER A 9 2.24 -3.13 6.20
CA SER A 9 2.35 -3.41 4.76
C SER A 9 1.43 -4.56 4.37
N GLY A 10 0.72 -4.41 3.25
CA GLY A 10 -0.13 -5.45 2.67
C GLY A 10 0.05 -5.55 1.16
N ARG A 11 -0.03 -6.76 0.61
CA ARG A 11 0.02 -6.99 -0.83
C ARG A 11 -1.34 -7.40 -1.36
N VAL A 12 -1.79 -6.73 -2.42
CA VAL A 12 -3.10 -6.97 -3.03
C VAL A 12 -2.93 -7.29 -4.51
N MET A 13 -3.70 -8.28 -4.99
CA MET A 13 -3.74 -8.60 -6.41
C MET A 13 -4.55 -7.55 -7.17
N VAL A 14 -4.02 -7.08 -8.30
CA VAL A 14 -4.73 -6.12 -9.15
C VAL A 14 -5.81 -6.86 -9.94
N PRO A 15 -7.09 -6.50 -9.79
CA PRO A 15 -8.17 -7.12 -10.55
C PRO A 15 -8.05 -6.68 -12.02
N ASP A 16 -7.84 -7.63 -12.93
CA ASP A 16 -7.75 -7.37 -14.36
C ASP A 16 -8.53 -8.41 -15.17
N PRO A 17 -9.75 -8.08 -15.65
CA PRO A 17 -10.58 -9.00 -16.42
C PRO A 17 -9.99 -9.35 -17.80
N ARG A 18 -8.91 -8.66 -18.23
CA ARG A 18 -8.20 -9.03 -19.46
C ARG A 18 -7.42 -10.33 -19.27
N LEU A 19 -6.93 -10.60 -18.07
CA LEU A 19 -6.19 -11.83 -17.78
C LEU A 19 -7.07 -13.06 -17.97
N ASP A 20 -8.33 -13.00 -17.54
CA ASP A 20 -9.29 -14.10 -17.71
C ASP A 20 -9.56 -14.39 -19.20
N LYS A 21 -9.73 -13.34 -20.00
CA LYS A 21 -9.94 -13.47 -21.45
C LYS A 21 -8.73 -14.10 -22.14
N LEU A 22 -7.53 -13.64 -21.80
CA LEU A 22 -6.29 -14.18 -22.36
C LEU A 22 -6.05 -15.63 -21.92
N ALA A 23 -6.34 -15.96 -20.66
CA ALA A 23 -6.21 -17.32 -20.16
C ALA A 23 -7.17 -18.29 -20.86
N ALA A 24 -8.41 -17.85 -21.15
CA ALA A 24 -9.37 -18.63 -21.92
C ALA A 24 -8.92 -18.87 -23.37
N ILE A 25 -8.34 -17.86 -24.02
CA ILE A 25 -7.82 -17.96 -25.40
C ILE A 25 -6.58 -18.87 -25.45
N ALA A 26 -5.67 -18.74 -24.49
CA ALA A 26 -4.40 -19.46 -24.48
C ALA A 26 -4.47 -20.86 -23.83
N GLY A 27 -5.57 -21.20 -23.17
CA GLY A 27 -5.69 -22.44 -22.40
C GLY A 27 -4.75 -22.50 -21.18
N SER A 28 -4.54 -21.35 -20.52
CA SER A 28 -3.60 -21.27 -19.40
C SER A 28 -4.08 -22.09 -18.20
N LYS A 29 -3.17 -22.85 -17.57
CA LYS A 29 -3.45 -23.64 -16.35
C LYS A 29 -3.62 -22.78 -15.10
N GLN A 30 -3.08 -21.56 -15.13
CA GLN A 30 -3.11 -20.63 -14.00
C GLN A 30 -3.10 -19.19 -14.48
N ILE A 31 -3.67 -18.30 -13.68
CA ILE A 31 -3.65 -16.86 -13.89
C ILE A 31 -2.83 -16.26 -12.75
N ILE A 32 -1.79 -15.51 -13.09
CA ILE A 32 -0.92 -14.84 -12.13
C ILE A 32 -1.13 -13.33 -12.30
N PRO A 33 -1.93 -12.67 -11.46
CA PRO A 33 -2.15 -11.24 -11.53
C PRO A 33 -0.91 -10.48 -11.04
N THR A 34 -0.76 -9.25 -11.52
CA THR A 34 0.20 -8.33 -10.91
C THR A 34 -0.23 -7.98 -9.49
N GLN A 35 0.74 -7.64 -8.66
CA GLN A 35 0.51 -7.30 -7.26
C GLN A 35 0.87 -5.83 -7.02
N LEU A 36 0.14 -5.19 -6.12
CA LEU A 36 0.42 -3.85 -5.63
C LEU A 36 0.64 -3.92 -4.11
N ASP A 37 1.68 -3.25 -3.64
CA ASP A 37 1.99 -3.14 -2.23
C ASP A 37 1.34 -1.85 -1.67
N PHE A 38 0.63 -2.00 -0.56
CA PHE A 38 -0.02 -0.91 0.17
C PHE A 38 0.66 -0.75 1.52
N VAL A 39 0.96 0.49 1.88
CA VAL A 39 1.52 0.85 3.18
C VAL A 39 0.52 1.73 3.92
N ASP A 40 0.05 1.27 5.08
CA ASP A 40 -0.70 2.08 6.02
C ASP A 40 0.28 2.93 6.84
N ILE A 41 0.36 4.20 6.48
CA ILE A 41 1.30 5.14 7.10
C ILE A 41 0.77 5.58 8.46
N ALA A 42 1.37 5.01 9.50
CA ALA A 42 1.23 5.49 10.86
C ALA A 42 1.61 6.98 10.98
N GLY A 43 0.81 7.76 11.73
CA GLY A 43 1.19 9.12 12.16
C GLY A 43 0.33 10.27 11.63
N LEU A 44 -0.74 10.04 10.86
CA LEU A 44 -1.69 11.10 10.50
C LEU A 44 -2.63 11.45 11.67
N VAL A 45 -2.09 11.96 12.78
CA VAL A 45 -2.89 12.51 13.88
C VAL A 45 -3.03 14.02 13.65
N ARG A 46 -4.25 14.56 13.80
CA ARG A 46 -4.48 16.02 13.78
C ARG A 46 -3.54 16.69 14.81
N GLY A 47 -2.52 17.40 14.34
CA GLY A 47 -1.52 18.05 15.20
C GLY A 47 -0.08 17.56 15.02
N ALA A 48 0.17 16.54 14.19
CA ALA A 48 1.52 16.01 13.94
C ALA A 48 2.52 17.08 13.44
N SER A 49 2.04 18.17 12.79
CA SER A 49 2.84 19.31 12.33
C SER A 49 3.28 20.30 13.41
N ARG A 50 2.88 20.13 14.69
CA ARG A 50 3.17 21.09 15.77
C ARG A 50 4.42 20.79 16.61
N GLY A 51 5.26 19.83 16.21
CA GLY A 51 6.66 19.79 16.66
C GLY A 51 7.07 18.73 17.70
N GLU A 52 6.21 17.79 18.08
CA GLU A 52 6.58 16.69 19.00
C GLU A 52 7.31 15.50 18.30
N GLY A 53 7.78 15.69 17.06
CA GLY A 53 8.54 14.66 16.31
C GLY A 53 7.68 13.64 15.55
N LEU A 54 6.39 13.49 15.87
CA LEU A 54 5.47 12.56 15.20
C LEU A 54 5.18 12.93 13.73
N GLY A 55 5.12 14.22 13.38
CA GLY A 55 4.94 14.65 11.99
C GLY A 55 6.15 14.41 11.10
N ASN A 56 7.37 14.42 11.67
CA ASN A 56 8.58 14.12 10.91
C ASN A 56 8.67 12.63 10.56
N GLN A 57 8.21 11.75 11.46
CA GLN A 57 8.12 10.31 11.18
C GLN A 57 7.07 10.02 10.11
N PHE A 58 5.91 10.68 10.18
CA PHE A 58 4.88 10.58 9.13
C PHE A 58 5.41 11.01 7.74
N LEU A 59 6.08 12.16 7.66
CA LEU A 59 6.68 12.63 6.40
C LEU A 59 7.84 11.75 5.92
N ALA A 60 8.57 11.10 6.83
CA ALA A 60 9.61 10.14 6.47
C ALA A 60 8.99 8.91 5.78
N HIS A 61 7.95 8.32 6.36
CA HIS A 61 7.24 7.18 5.75
C HIS A 61 6.59 7.52 4.40
N ILE A 62 6.10 8.76 4.22
CA ILE A 62 5.62 9.20 2.91
C ILE A 62 6.73 9.19 1.85
N ARG A 63 7.98 9.49 2.21
CA ARG A 63 9.10 9.47 1.26
C ARG A 63 9.52 8.06 0.86
N GLU A 64 9.07 7.05 1.58
CA GLU A 64 9.37 5.65 1.32
C GLU A 64 8.37 4.99 0.38
N VAL A 65 7.29 5.70 -0.01
CA VAL A 65 6.27 5.21 -0.95
C VAL A 65 6.33 5.98 -2.27
N ASP A 66 6.05 5.28 -3.37
CA ASP A 66 6.11 5.85 -4.73
C ASP A 66 4.85 6.67 -5.10
N ALA A 67 3.73 6.47 -4.38
CA ALA A 67 2.45 7.14 -4.63
C ALA A 67 1.63 7.31 -3.33
N ILE A 68 0.78 8.34 -3.30
CA ILE A 68 -0.17 8.67 -2.21
C ILE A 68 -1.57 8.87 -2.79
#